data_AF-A0A0G4GU71-F1
#
_entry.id   AF-A0A0G4GU71-F1
#
_cell.length_a   1.000
_cell.length_b   1.000
_cell.length_c   1.000
_cell.angle_alpha   90.00
_cell.angle_beta   90.00
_cell.angle_gamma   90.00
#
_symmetry.space_group_name_H-M   'P 1'
#
loop_
_entity.id
_entity.type
_entity.pdbx_description
1 polymer ?
#
loop_
_entity_poly.entity_id
_entity_poly.type
_entity_poly.pdbx_seq_one_letter_code
_entity_poly.pdbx_strand_id
1 'polypeptide(L)'
;MWILYPLDFPKCCGRFAFEDLFDLKNVFRLSEASKSRDVFVQAVNLGQPGALRVLDEGAAYLPHLLAVIQAIDAPIVPKAAASSRGVKNLRVSWRSFLNTPAQPVFKQFQSVRQALSYELTMVLCTLAAAQIVQAQRGLAEAQMEDIPEGAITSAVSFCAKSAGLFQHAQETTPESLLDQIELVQCPEVYPKVLHGMMAYAQMCTQQLSYEHARRKGSVNHTLLGKIALCVGDLSDKTLAALRSVPEGICGGLVIHLQGCSSLYRAIGWKHIAMAEWEKEAYGVAVTYVKQASAYVAKLRQGLAAAPLPHLRNIVDREVAEVTAVCNEYENDNNNVYFATAPRFSSLVPVHGAFVRGPEKFVDPEPAFTPDMLMEDNKEDPDAAKRGGGLFGLFRKGSGTKP
;
A
#
# COMPACT_ATOMS: atom_id res chain seq x y z
N MET A 1 4.72 4.06 18.08
CA MET A 1 5.64 2.99 17.64
C MET A 1 5.43 2.79 16.14
N TRP A 2 6.44 3.02 15.30
CA TRP A 2 6.28 2.97 13.85
C TRP A 2 6.94 1.68 13.30
N ILE A 3 6.25 0.54 13.38
CA ILE A 3 6.76 -0.72 12.81
C ILE A 3 6.79 -0.64 11.28
N LEU A 4 5.78 0.03 10.70
CA LEU A 4 5.62 0.16 9.26
C LEU A 4 6.41 1.37 8.75
N TYR A 5 7.02 1.24 7.57
CA TYR A 5 7.64 2.37 6.89
C TYR A 5 6.56 3.29 6.28
N PRO A 6 6.63 4.61 6.54
CA PRO A 6 5.64 5.56 6.03
C PRO A 6 5.81 5.70 4.52
N LEU A 7 4.88 5.14 3.75
CA LEU A 7 4.85 5.36 2.31
C LEU A 7 4.29 6.75 2.02
N ASP A 8 4.91 7.44 1.06
CA ASP A 8 4.31 8.62 0.45
C ASP A 8 3.27 8.23 -0.60
N PHE A 9 2.52 9.22 -1.06
CA PHE A 9 1.54 9.06 -2.12
C PHE A 9 2.12 9.50 -3.46
N PRO A 10 1.77 8.82 -4.58
CA PRO A 10 1.94 9.40 -5.90
C PRO A 10 1.40 10.83 -5.95
N LYS A 11 2.13 11.77 -6.54
CA LYS A 11 1.68 13.16 -6.64
C LYS A 11 1.23 13.49 -8.05
N CYS A 12 -0.02 13.89 -8.22
CA CYS A 12 -0.52 14.35 -9.51
C CYS A 12 0.17 15.68 -9.89
N CYS A 13 0.82 15.69 -11.05
CA CYS A 13 1.63 16.81 -11.56
C CYS A 13 0.97 17.52 -12.77
N GLY A 14 -0.15 16.99 -13.27
CA GLY A 14 -0.88 17.51 -14.44
C GLY A 14 -2.32 17.87 -14.09
N ARG A 15 -2.89 18.79 -14.89
CA ARG A 15 -4.35 19.01 -14.93
C ARG A 15 -4.93 18.19 -16.09
N PHE A 16 -6.07 17.60 -15.83
CA PHE A 16 -6.77 16.74 -16.78
C PHE A 16 -8.27 16.78 -16.47
N ALA A 17 -9.09 16.92 -17.52
CA ALA A 17 -10.54 16.84 -17.45
C ALA A 17 -11.03 15.80 -18.47
N PHE A 18 -11.96 14.94 -18.05
CA PHE A 18 -12.53 13.87 -18.88
C PHE A 18 -13.40 14.39 -20.01
N GLU A 19 -14.05 15.54 -19.83
CA GLU A 19 -14.82 16.21 -20.89
C GLU A 19 -13.96 16.58 -22.10
N ASP A 20 -12.65 16.78 -21.92
CA ASP A 20 -11.73 17.09 -23.02
C ASP A 20 -11.38 15.84 -23.87
N LEU A 21 -11.76 14.64 -23.42
CA LEU A 21 -11.45 13.38 -24.10
C LEU A 21 -12.42 13.05 -25.23
N PHE A 22 -13.68 13.45 -25.10
CA PHE A 22 -14.75 13.05 -25.99
C PHE A 22 -15.47 14.26 -26.57
N ASP A 23 -15.68 14.26 -27.88
CA ASP A 23 -16.58 15.20 -28.54
C ASP A 23 -18.03 14.70 -28.42
N LEU A 24 -18.59 14.80 -27.21
CA LEU A 24 -19.94 14.33 -26.86
C LEU A 24 -20.88 15.48 -26.50
N LYS A 25 -22.16 15.30 -26.82
CA LYS A 25 -23.22 16.23 -26.43
C LYS A 25 -23.51 16.16 -24.92
N ASN A 26 -23.39 14.98 -24.31
CA ASN A 26 -23.63 14.78 -22.89
C ASN A 26 -22.34 14.84 -22.08
N VAL A 27 -21.90 16.07 -21.80
CA VAL A 27 -20.66 16.34 -21.06
C VAL A 27 -20.85 16.23 -19.53
N PHE A 28 -22.10 16.16 -19.06
CA PHE A 28 -22.42 16.24 -17.63
C PHE A 28 -21.72 15.13 -16.81
N ARG A 29 -21.83 13.87 -17.25
CA ARG A 29 -21.22 12.72 -16.57
C ARG A 29 -19.69 12.75 -16.57
N LEU A 30 -19.10 13.25 -17.66
CA LEU A 30 -17.65 13.44 -17.74
C LEU A 30 -17.18 14.56 -16.82
N SER A 31 -17.96 15.65 -16.71
CA SER A 31 -17.69 16.72 -15.74
C SER A 31 -17.83 16.25 -14.29
N GLU A 32 -18.78 15.36 -13.98
CA GLU A 32 -18.87 14.71 -12.66
C GLU A 32 -17.61 13.89 -12.36
N ALA A 33 -17.12 13.10 -13.33
CA ALA A 33 -15.87 12.35 -13.20
C ALA A 33 -14.66 13.28 -12.95
N SER A 34 -14.58 14.40 -13.67
CA SER A 34 -13.49 15.38 -13.50
C SER A 34 -13.51 16.04 -12.13
N LYS A 35 -14.70 16.43 -11.64
CA LYS A 35 -14.86 16.97 -10.29
C LYS A 35 -14.45 15.95 -9.23
N SER A 36 -14.88 14.70 -9.37
CA SER A 36 -14.51 13.62 -8.44
C SER A 36 -12.98 13.42 -8.42
N ARG A 37 -12.34 13.43 -9.60
CA ARG A 37 -10.88 13.38 -9.72
C ARG A 37 -10.19 14.55 -9.00
N ASP A 38 -10.67 15.78 -9.19
CA ASP A 38 -10.07 16.97 -8.57
C ASP A 38 -10.14 16.90 -7.04
N VAL A 39 -11.25 16.42 -6.48
CA VAL A 39 -11.39 16.22 -5.04
C VAL A 39 -10.43 15.14 -4.54
N PHE A 40 -10.30 14.02 -5.26
CA PHE A 40 -9.33 12.98 -4.94
C PHE A 40 -7.88 13.52 -4.97
N VAL A 41 -7.50 14.24 -6.02
CA VAL A 41 -6.17 14.85 -6.15
C VAL A 41 -5.91 15.87 -5.04
N GLN A 42 -6.91 16.66 -4.64
CA GLN A 42 -6.79 17.56 -3.49
C GLN A 42 -6.52 16.79 -2.19
N ALA A 43 -7.20 15.66 -1.97
CA ALA A 43 -6.95 14.80 -0.81
C ALA A 43 -5.52 14.23 -0.83
N VAL A 44 -5.04 13.77 -1.98
CA VAL A 44 -3.67 13.25 -2.17
C VAL A 44 -2.63 14.32 -1.86
N ASN A 45 -2.87 15.57 -2.27
CA ASN A 45 -1.96 16.69 -2.04
C ASN A 45 -1.84 17.10 -0.56
N LEU A 46 -2.76 16.66 0.32
CA LEU A 46 -2.61 16.78 1.77
C LEU A 46 -1.49 15.89 2.33
N GLY A 47 -0.98 14.93 1.54
CA GLY A 47 0.02 13.96 1.96
C GLY A 47 -0.52 12.97 3.00
N GLN A 48 0.37 12.34 3.77
CA GLN A 48 0.03 11.32 4.78
C GLN A 48 -1.06 11.75 5.79
N PRO A 49 -1.16 13.03 6.22
CA PRO A 49 -2.28 13.52 7.04
C PRO A 49 -3.66 13.35 6.39
N GLY A 50 -3.74 13.27 5.07
CA GLY A 50 -4.96 13.06 4.30
C GLY A 50 -5.33 11.61 4.02
N ALA A 51 -4.61 10.61 4.57
CA ALA A 51 -4.78 9.19 4.19
C ALA A 51 -6.24 8.69 4.19
N LEU A 52 -7.01 8.96 5.26
CA LEU A 52 -8.42 8.56 5.32
C LEU A 52 -9.24 9.23 4.22
N ARG A 53 -9.05 10.53 4.00
CA ARG A 53 -9.70 11.27 2.92
C ARG A 53 -9.30 10.73 1.54
N VAL A 54 -8.04 10.34 1.34
CA VAL A 54 -7.60 9.70 0.09
C VAL A 54 -8.36 8.40 -0.16
N LEU A 55 -8.60 7.60 0.89
CA LEU A 55 -9.39 6.37 0.78
C LEU A 55 -10.86 6.67 0.43
N ASP A 56 -11.48 7.62 1.12
CA ASP A 56 -12.89 7.97 0.91
C ASP A 56 -13.12 8.56 -0.49
N GLU A 57 -12.32 9.57 -0.87
CA GLU A 57 -12.46 10.25 -2.15
C GLU A 57 -12.01 9.37 -3.32
N GLY A 58 -11.03 8.48 -3.10
CA GLY A 58 -10.60 7.52 -4.12
C GLY A 58 -11.63 6.42 -4.33
N ALA A 59 -12.33 5.98 -3.28
CA ALA A 59 -13.47 5.07 -3.40
C ALA A 59 -14.64 5.71 -4.16
N ALA A 60 -14.85 7.02 -4.01
CA ALA A 60 -15.83 7.77 -4.80
C ALA A 60 -15.39 7.96 -6.27
N TYR A 61 -14.10 8.19 -6.52
CA TYR A 61 -13.57 8.46 -7.86
C TYR A 61 -13.44 7.20 -8.74
N LEU A 62 -13.05 6.07 -8.17
CA LEU A 62 -12.76 4.86 -8.93
C LEU A 62 -13.94 4.37 -9.83
N PRO A 63 -15.20 4.35 -9.36
CA PRO A 63 -16.37 4.06 -10.21
C PRO A 63 -16.48 4.94 -11.46
N HIS A 64 -16.15 6.24 -11.34
CA HIS A 64 -16.17 7.17 -12.46
C HIS A 64 -15.04 6.88 -13.45
N LEU A 65 -13.83 6.64 -12.94
CA LEU A 65 -12.67 6.31 -13.80
C LEU A 65 -12.92 5.02 -14.60
N LEU A 66 -13.46 3.98 -13.95
CA LEU A 66 -13.81 2.72 -14.61
C LEU A 66 -14.90 2.91 -15.67
N ALA A 67 -15.91 3.74 -15.40
CA ALA A 67 -16.96 4.07 -16.36
C ALA A 67 -16.40 4.76 -17.62
N VAL A 68 -15.48 5.70 -17.46
CA VAL A 68 -14.77 6.34 -18.59
C VAL A 68 -13.94 5.31 -19.37
N ILE A 69 -13.18 4.47 -18.67
CA ILE A 69 -12.36 3.41 -19.28
C ILE A 69 -13.21 2.46 -20.14
N GLN A 70 -14.37 2.03 -19.62
CA GLN A 70 -15.32 1.20 -20.35
C GLN A 70 -15.94 1.91 -21.56
N ALA A 71 -16.25 3.20 -21.42
CA ALA A 71 -16.79 3.99 -22.53
C ALA A 71 -15.82 4.09 -23.72
N ILE A 72 -14.51 4.16 -23.48
CA ILE A 72 -13.51 4.16 -24.56
C ILE A 72 -13.47 2.85 -25.33
N ASP A 73 -13.68 1.74 -24.65
CA ASP A 73 -13.66 0.41 -25.27
C ASP A 73 -15.00 0.08 -25.95
N ALA A 74 -16.06 0.84 -25.66
CA ALA A 74 -17.40 0.58 -26.15
C ALA A 74 -17.50 0.83 -27.66
N PRO A 75 -18.07 -0.12 -28.45
CA PRO A 75 -18.25 0.06 -29.90
C PRO A 75 -19.14 1.25 -30.28
N ILE A 76 -20.01 1.66 -29.35
CA ILE A 76 -21.07 2.65 -29.53
C ILE A 76 -20.50 4.08 -29.47
N VAL A 77 -19.39 4.29 -28.75
CA VAL A 77 -18.70 5.58 -28.75
C VAL A 77 -17.89 5.69 -30.04
N PRO A 78 -18.18 6.68 -30.92
CA PRO A 78 -17.47 6.79 -32.19
C PRO A 78 -15.96 6.89 -31.94
N LYS A 79 -15.14 6.04 -32.58
CA LYS A 79 -13.67 6.13 -32.47
C LYS A 79 -13.13 7.50 -32.87
N ALA A 80 -13.90 8.27 -33.66
CA ALA A 80 -13.62 9.66 -34.01
C ALA A 80 -13.90 10.67 -32.88
N ALA A 81 -14.77 10.35 -31.92
CA ALA A 81 -15.08 11.19 -30.75
C ALA A 81 -13.92 11.20 -29.74
N ALA A 82 -13.16 10.10 -29.64
CA ALA A 82 -11.83 10.07 -29.02
C ALA A 82 -10.81 10.73 -29.97
N SER A 83 -10.95 12.03 -30.18
CA SER A 83 -10.21 12.76 -31.22
C SER A 83 -8.68 12.69 -31.02
N SER A 84 -7.92 12.78 -32.12
CA SER A 84 -6.46 12.95 -32.08
C SER A 84 -6.02 14.25 -31.37
N ARG A 85 -6.94 15.21 -31.15
CA ARG A 85 -6.73 16.37 -30.26
C ARG A 85 -6.75 15.97 -28.78
N GLY A 86 -7.58 15.00 -28.39
CA GLY A 86 -7.69 14.48 -27.03
C GLY A 86 -6.37 13.89 -26.52
N VAL A 87 -5.66 13.12 -27.34
CA VAL A 87 -4.33 12.57 -26.98
C VAL A 87 -3.28 13.66 -26.75
N LYS A 88 -3.29 14.75 -27.54
CA LYS A 88 -2.35 15.88 -27.39
C LYS A 88 -2.63 16.73 -26.14
N ASN A 89 -3.89 16.75 -25.68
CA ASN A 89 -4.32 17.53 -24.52
C ASN A 89 -4.35 16.71 -23.22
N LEU A 90 -4.32 15.39 -23.31
CA LEU A 90 -4.34 14.48 -22.16
C LEU A 90 -2.99 14.45 -21.45
N ARG A 91 -2.85 15.32 -20.44
CA ARG A 91 -1.66 15.40 -19.59
C ARG A 91 -1.89 14.70 -18.25
N VAL A 92 -2.14 13.39 -18.29
CA VAL A 92 -2.06 12.58 -17.06
C VAL A 92 -0.60 12.48 -16.66
N SER A 93 -0.28 12.84 -15.43
CA SER A 93 1.09 12.89 -14.98
C SER A 93 1.15 12.68 -13.47
N TRP A 94 1.85 11.64 -13.06
CA TRP A 94 2.06 11.32 -11.66
C TRP A 94 3.55 11.26 -11.37
N ARG A 95 3.96 11.89 -10.28
CA ARG A 95 5.26 11.66 -9.69
C ARG A 95 5.17 10.44 -8.79
N SER A 96 6.11 9.52 -8.99
CA SER A 96 6.21 8.31 -8.22
C SER A 96 6.43 8.56 -6.71
N PHE A 97 5.88 7.69 -5.87
CA PHE A 97 6.15 7.70 -4.41
C PHE A 97 7.44 6.97 -4.04
N LEU A 98 8.02 6.24 -4.97
CA LEU A 98 9.29 5.52 -4.82
C LEU A 98 10.49 6.38 -5.25
N ASN A 99 10.24 7.37 -6.08
CA ASN A 99 11.23 8.32 -6.59
C ASN A 99 11.47 9.50 -5.63
N THR A 100 12.64 10.12 -5.75
CA THR A 100 12.88 11.42 -5.14
C THR A 100 12.21 12.54 -5.97
N PRO A 101 12.13 13.78 -5.46
CA PRO A 101 11.60 14.90 -6.24
C PRO A 101 12.41 15.26 -7.50
N ALA A 102 13.67 14.82 -7.59
CA ALA A 102 14.59 15.15 -8.68
C ALA A 102 14.34 14.36 -9.97
N GLN A 103 13.61 13.23 -9.90
CA GLN A 103 13.43 12.32 -11.03
C GLN A 103 12.44 12.90 -12.06
N PRO A 104 12.63 12.57 -13.35
CA PRO A 104 11.74 13.00 -14.42
C PRO A 104 10.33 12.42 -14.23
N VAL A 105 9.35 13.13 -14.77
CA VAL A 105 7.95 12.71 -14.74
C VAL A 105 7.47 12.43 -16.17
N PHE A 106 6.81 11.29 -16.35
CA PHE A 106 6.20 10.92 -17.63
C PHE A 106 4.89 11.70 -17.88
N LYS A 107 4.66 12.11 -19.14
CA LYS A 107 3.56 13.02 -19.51
C LYS A 107 2.90 12.77 -20.87
N GLN A 108 3.42 11.86 -21.69
CA GLN A 108 3.03 11.75 -23.10
C GLN A 108 2.62 10.33 -23.42
N PHE A 109 1.36 10.10 -23.79
CA PHE A 109 0.86 8.78 -24.15
C PHE A 109 0.53 8.72 -25.64
N GLN A 110 0.70 7.54 -26.25
CA GLN A 110 0.31 7.33 -27.64
C GLN A 110 -1.22 7.21 -27.82
N SER A 111 -1.95 6.87 -26.76
CA SER A 111 -3.41 6.72 -26.79
C SER A 111 -4.09 7.15 -25.49
N VAL A 112 -5.36 7.52 -25.58
CA VAL A 112 -6.19 7.83 -24.40
C VAL A 112 -6.31 6.61 -23.49
N ARG A 113 -6.44 5.40 -24.07
CA ARG A 113 -6.52 4.15 -23.31
C ARG A 113 -5.30 3.95 -22.41
N GLN A 114 -4.10 4.15 -22.93
CA GLN A 114 -2.87 4.02 -22.14
C GLN A 114 -2.79 5.05 -21.01
N ALA A 115 -3.18 6.30 -21.28
CA ALA A 115 -3.22 7.33 -20.25
C ALA A 115 -4.23 7.03 -19.13
N LEU A 116 -5.39 6.46 -19.47
CA LEU A 116 -6.37 6.03 -18.46
C LEU A 116 -5.94 4.78 -17.71
N SER A 117 -5.31 3.81 -18.38
CA SER A 117 -4.69 2.67 -17.70
C SER A 117 -3.62 3.14 -16.72
N TYR A 118 -2.80 4.11 -17.11
CA TYR A 118 -1.83 4.73 -16.22
C TYR A 118 -2.48 5.44 -15.03
N GLU A 119 -3.52 6.26 -15.26
CA GLU A 119 -4.30 6.89 -14.20
C GLU A 119 -4.84 5.84 -13.23
N LEU A 120 -5.44 4.76 -13.72
CA LEU A 120 -5.99 3.68 -12.90
C LEU A 120 -4.90 3.01 -12.04
N THR A 121 -3.76 2.63 -12.64
CA THR A 121 -2.64 2.05 -11.90
C THR A 121 -2.16 2.99 -10.79
N MET A 122 -2.03 4.29 -11.09
CA MET A 122 -1.58 5.28 -10.10
C MET A 122 -2.61 5.53 -8.99
N VAL A 123 -3.91 5.54 -9.30
CA VAL A 123 -4.99 5.61 -8.30
C VAL A 123 -4.96 4.39 -7.38
N LEU A 124 -4.84 3.18 -7.92
CA LEU A 124 -4.74 1.95 -7.14
C LEU A 124 -3.50 1.93 -6.24
N CYS A 125 -2.34 2.33 -6.76
CA CYS A 125 -1.10 2.48 -5.97
C CYS A 125 -1.27 3.51 -4.84
N THR A 126 -1.94 4.63 -5.12
CA THR A 126 -2.23 5.68 -4.14
C THR A 126 -3.13 5.18 -3.03
N LEU A 127 -4.23 4.49 -3.37
CA LEU A 127 -5.12 3.86 -2.42
C LEU A 127 -4.37 2.81 -1.58
N ALA A 128 -3.54 1.97 -2.22
CA ALA A 128 -2.75 0.96 -1.52
C ALA A 128 -1.77 1.58 -0.51
N ALA A 129 -1.09 2.66 -0.87
CA ALA A 129 -0.22 3.41 0.05
C ALA A 129 -1.03 4.05 1.19
N ALA A 130 -2.18 4.66 0.88
CA ALA A 130 -3.06 5.27 1.89
C ALA A 130 -3.57 4.24 2.92
N GLN A 131 -3.85 3.00 2.51
CA GLN A 131 -4.20 1.92 3.44
C GLN A 131 -3.06 1.65 4.45
N ILE A 132 -1.81 1.58 3.99
CA ILE A 132 -0.65 1.35 4.89
C ILE A 132 -0.46 2.53 5.84
N VAL A 133 -0.58 3.76 5.35
CA VAL A 133 -0.50 4.97 6.19
C VAL A 133 -1.64 4.99 7.22
N GLN A 134 -2.86 4.60 6.85
CA GLN A 134 -3.98 4.54 7.77
C GLN A 134 -3.78 3.46 8.85
N ALA A 135 -3.26 2.29 8.49
CA ALA A 135 -2.86 1.25 9.44
C ALA A 135 -1.84 1.79 10.45
N GLN A 136 -0.86 2.54 9.96
CA GLN A 136 0.19 3.13 10.75
C GLN A 136 -0.32 4.19 11.73
N ARG A 137 -1.22 5.07 11.28
CA ARG A 137 -1.81 6.14 12.09
C ARG A 137 -2.71 5.61 13.20
N GLY A 138 -3.57 4.63 12.89
CA GLY A 138 -4.43 3.99 13.89
C GLY A 138 -3.65 3.36 15.05
N LEU A 139 -2.37 3.02 14.83
CA LEU A 139 -1.46 2.50 15.86
C LEU A 139 -0.63 3.59 16.54
N ALA A 140 -0.37 4.72 15.87
CA ALA A 140 0.38 5.84 16.43
C ALA A 140 -0.45 6.67 17.42
N GLU A 141 -1.77 6.71 17.23
CA GLU A 141 -2.71 7.40 18.14
C GLU A 141 -2.92 6.63 19.46
N ALA A 142 -2.59 5.34 19.50
CA ALA A 142 -2.61 4.55 20.72
C ALA A 142 -1.29 4.69 21.51
N GLN A 143 -1.38 4.93 22.83
CA GLN A 143 -0.22 4.89 23.72
C GLN A 143 0.40 3.49 23.70
N MET A 144 1.74 3.40 23.82
CA MET A 144 2.52 2.19 23.48
C MET A 144 2.07 0.90 24.21
N GLU A 145 1.58 1.03 25.45
CA GLU A 145 1.20 -0.09 26.30
C GLU A 145 -0.26 -0.52 26.05
N ASP A 146 -1.16 0.42 25.75
CA ASP A 146 -2.61 0.19 25.64
C ASP A 146 -3.14 0.29 24.19
N ILE A 147 -2.48 -0.37 23.23
CA ILE A 147 -3.04 -0.46 21.87
C ILE A 147 -4.28 -1.37 21.90
N PRO A 148 -5.48 -0.86 21.59
CA PRO A 148 -6.70 -1.68 21.61
C PRO A 148 -6.61 -2.81 20.58
N GLU A 149 -7.12 -3.99 20.95
CA GLU A 149 -7.15 -5.16 20.05
C GLU A 149 -7.81 -4.85 18.69
N GLY A 150 -8.89 -4.05 18.72
CA GLY A 150 -9.59 -3.59 17.53
C GLY A 150 -8.73 -2.71 16.60
N ALA A 151 -7.80 -1.93 17.14
CA ALA A 151 -6.91 -1.07 16.35
C ALA A 151 -5.89 -1.91 15.56
N ILE A 152 -5.28 -2.92 16.19
CA ILE A 152 -4.36 -3.85 15.52
C ILE A 152 -5.11 -4.67 14.46
N THR A 153 -6.29 -5.17 14.79
CA THR A 153 -7.13 -5.94 13.84
C THR A 153 -7.49 -5.10 12.61
N SER A 154 -7.84 -3.83 12.81
CA SER A 154 -8.13 -2.88 11.72
C SER A 154 -6.88 -2.59 10.88
N ALA A 155 -5.73 -2.38 11.52
CA ALA A 155 -4.46 -2.14 10.83
C ALA A 155 -4.03 -3.35 9.98
N VAL A 156 -4.19 -4.59 10.49
CA VAL A 156 -3.99 -5.83 9.74
C VAL A 156 -4.90 -5.85 8.50
N SER A 157 -6.16 -5.46 8.64
CA SER A 157 -7.10 -5.42 7.53
C SER A 157 -6.71 -4.39 6.46
N PHE A 158 -6.25 -3.21 6.85
CA PHE A 158 -5.79 -2.19 5.92
C PHE A 158 -4.57 -2.68 5.11
N CYS A 159 -3.56 -3.28 5.76
CA CYS A 159 -2.41 -3.84 5.05
C CYS A 159 -2.80 -4.99 4.10
N ALA A 160 -3.77 -5.84 4.48
CA ALA A 160 -4.27 -6.91 3.61
C ALA A 160 -5.00 -6.36 2.37
N LYS A 161 -5.80 -5.30 2.53
CA LYS A 161 -6.44 -4.57 1.42
C LYS A 161 -5.41 -3.88 0.51
N SER A 162 -4.36 -3.31 1.08
CA SER A 162 -3.23 -2.75 0.33
C SER A 162 -2.57 -3.78 -0.60
N ALA A 163 -2.33 -4.99 -0.08
CA ALA A 163 -1.78 -6.08 -0.90
C ALA A 163 -2.71 -6.45 -2.06
N GLY A 164 -4.02 -6.48 -1.82
CA GLY A 164 -5.04 -6.69 -2.85
C GLY A 164 -5.05 -5.64 -3.95
N LEU A 165 -4.91 -4.37 -3.59
CA LEU A 165 -4.85 -3.26 -4.53
C LEU A 165 -3.59 -3.32 -5.40
N PHE A 166 -2.42 -3.61 -4.82
CA PHE A 166 -1.19 -3.81 -5.61
C PHE A 166 -1.27 -5.03 -6.52
N GLN A 167 -1.87 -6.13 -6.04
CA GLN A 167 -2.10 -7.32 -6.85
C GLN A 167 -3.01 -6.98 -8.05
N HIS A 168 -4.13 -6.31 -7.81
CA HIS A 168 -5.06 -5.95 -8.86
C HIS A 168 -4.42 -4.97 -9.86
N ALA A 169 -3.67 -3.97 -9.39
CA ALA A 169 -2.89 -3.09 -10.26
C ALA A 169 -1.88 -3.86 -11.13
N GLN A 170 -1.24 -4.90 -10.58
CA GLN A 170 -0.35 -5.78 -11.34
C GLN A 170 -1.10 -6.51 -12.46
N GLU A 171 -2.30 -7.01 -12.15
CA GLU A 171 -3.14 -7.79 -13.08
C GLU A 171 -3.78 -6.91 -14.17
N THR A 172 -4.07 -5.64 -13.89
CA THR A 172 -4.76 -4.73 -14.83
C THR A 172 -3.84 -3.80 -15.61
N THR A 173 -2.57 -3.66 -15.23
CA THR A 173 -1.63 -2.78 -15.95
C THR A 173 -1.23 -3.41 -17.30
N PRO A 174 -1.57 -2.79 -18.45
CA PRO A 174 -1.32 -3.38 -19.75
C PRO A 174 0.17 -3.28 -20.14
N GLU A 175 0.72 -4.31 -20.77
CA GLU A 175 2.12 -4.32 -21.22
C GLU A 175 2.45 -3.15 -22.15
N SER A 176 1.51 -2.73 -23.01
CA SER A 176 1.69 -1.58 -23.91
C SER A 176 1.95 -0.23 -23.22
N LEU A 177 1.68 -0.13 -21.92
CA LEU A 177 2.04 1.04 -21.11
C LEU A 177 3.54 1.05 -20.77
N LEU A 178 4.11 -0.14 -20.57
CA LEU A 178 5.49 -0.34 -20.10
C LEU A 178 6.53 0.01 -21.18
N ASP A 179 6.15 -0.12 -22.46
CA ASP A 179 7.03 0.22 -23.59
C ASP A 179 7.37 1.72 -23.69
N GLN A 180 6.63 2.58 -22.98
CA GLN A 180 6.76 4.04 -23.09
C GLN A 180 7.33 4.69 -21.83
N ILE A 181 7.04 4.13 -20.66
CA ILE A 181 7.42 4.72 -19.38
C ILE A 181 8.75 4.13 -18.96
N GLU A 182 9.80 4.93 -18.85
CA GLU A 182 11.06 4.44 -18.32
C GLU A 182 10.93 4.10 -16.83
N LEU A 183 11.60 3.03 -16.39
CA LEU A 183 11.54 2.56 -15.01
C LEU A 183 11.87 3.66 -13.98
N VAL A 184 12.79 4.58 -14.32
CA VAL A 184 13.16 5.72 -13.46
C VAL A 184 12.06 6.76 -13.30
N GLN A 185 11.09 6.84 -14.22
CA GLN A 185 10.03 7.84 -14.18
C GLN A 185 8.88 7.43 -13.26
N CYS A 186 8.51 6.15 -13.30
CA CYS A 186 7.45 5.60 -12.46
C CYS A 186 7.66 4.10 -12.23
N PRO A 187 8.51 3.69 -11.26
CA PRO A 187 8.79 2.29 -11.01
C PRO A 187 7.54 1.47 -10.69
N GLU A 188 6.59 2.04 -9.95
CA GLU A 188 5.38 1.36 -9.47
C GLU A 188 4.32 1.03 -10.53
N VAL A 189 4.54 1.33 -11.82
CA VAL A 189 3.70 0.75 -12.90
C VAL A 189 4.22 -0.60 -13.39
N TYR A 190 5.47 -0.96 -13.06
CA TYR A 190 6.06 -2.18 -13.56
C TYR A 190 5.57 -3.40 -12.76
N PRO A 191 5.12 -4.48 -13.42
CA PRO A 191 4.56 -5.66 -12.74
C PRO A 191 5.48 -6.26 -11.67
N LYS A 192 6.80 -6.28 -11.92
CA LYS A 192 7.78 -6.76 -10.95
C LYS A 192 7.85 -5.88 -9.70
N VAL A 193 7.75 -4.55 -9.86
CA VAL A 193 7.74 -3.62 -8.73
C VAL A 193 6.42 -3.72 -7.97
N LEU A 194 5.28 -3.80 -8.68
CA LEU A 194 3.97 -4.03 -8.09
C LEU A 194 3.91 -5.33 -7.28
N HIS A 195 4.50 -6.41 -7.79
CA HIS A 195 4.65 -7.67 -7.05
C HIS A 195 5.48 -7.48 -5.77
N GLY A 196 6.57 -6.70 -5.85
CA GLY A 196 7.35 -6.29 -4.69
C GLY A 196 6.54 -5.51 -3.66
N MET A 197 5.74 -4.53 -4.12
CA MET A 197 4.88 -3.73 -3.24
C MET A 197 3.74 -4.53 -2.62
N MET A 198 3.19 -5.51 -3.34
CA MET A 198 2.27 -6.51 -2.80
C MET A 198 2.95 -7.32 -1.68
N ALA A 199 4.17 -7.82 -1.90
CA ALA A 199 4.93 -8.53 -0.88
C ALA A 199 5.25 -7.65 0.33
N TYR A 200 5.51 -6.35 0.12
CA TYR A 200 5.67 -5.37 1.20
C TYR A 200 4.39 -5.19 2.01
N ALA A 201 3.23 -5.02 1.37
CA ALA A 201 1.96 -4.91 2.07
C ALA A 201 1.61 -6.19 2.86
N GLN A 202 1.94 -7.36 2.30
CA GLN A 202 1.84 -8.64 3.02
C GLN A 202 2.82 -8.71 4.20
N MET A 203 4.04 -8.20 4.05
CA MET A 203 5.03 -8.12 5.12
C MET A 203 4.45 -7.30 6.29
N CYS A 204 3.90 -6.12 6.01
CA CYS A 204 3.23 -5.28 7.01
C CYS A 204 2.06 -6.03 7.69
N THR A 205 1.27 -6.77 6.92
CA THR A 205 0.18 -7.61 7.44
C THR A 205 0.70 -8.65 8.45
N GLN A 206 1.78 -9.36 8.11
CA GLN A 206 2.37 -10.37 9.01
C GLN A 206 3.05 -9.74 10.22
N GLN A 207 3.69 -8.58 10.09
CA GLN A 207 4.29 -7.84 11.22
C GLN A 207 3.23 -7.49 12.27
N LEU A 208 2.10 -6.94 11.83
CA LEU A 208 0.99 -6.62 12.71
C LEU A 208 0.33 -7.87 13.29
N SER A 209 0.23 -8.95 12.50
CA SER A 209 -0.30 -10.23 12.97
C SER A 209 0.61 -10.86 14.04
N TYR A 210 1.93 -10.73 13.91
CA TYR A 210 2.90 -11.16 14.93
C TYR A 210 2.70 -10.37 16.23
N GLU A 211 2.63 -9.04 16.16
CA GLU A 211 2.40 -8.20 17.35
C GLU A 211 1.06 -8.51 18.02
N HIS A 212 0.01 -8.75 17.22
CA HIS A 212 -1.29 -9.19 17.71
C HIS A 212 -1.21 -10.53 18.45
N ALA A 213 -0.62 -11.54 17.80
CA ALA A 213 -0.46 -12.88 18.36
C ALA A 213 0.36 -12.87 19.65
N ARG A 214 1.44 -12.08 19.68
CA ARG A 214 2.30 -11.93 20.86
C ARG A 214 1.55 -11.31 22.03
N ARG A 215 0.78 -10.25 21.81
CA ARG A 215 -0.02 -9.58 22.86
C ARG A 215 -1.10 -10.47 23.46
N LYS A 216 -1.64 -11.42 22.69
CA LYS A 216 -2.61 -12.40 23.21
C LYS A 216 -2.03 -13.38 24.21
N GLY A 217 -0.71 -13.58 24.24
CA GLY A 217 0.01 -14.44 25.20
C GLY A 217 -0.29 -15.95 25.13
N SER A 218 -1.33 -16.36 24.42
CA SER A 218 -1.81 -17.75 24.31
C SER A 218 -1.29 -18.48 23.05
N VAL A 219 -0.51 -17.80 22.21
CA VAL A 219 -0.01 -18.36 20.96
C VAL A 219 1.31 -19.08 21.19
N ASN A 220 1.42 -20.33 20.74
CA ASN A 220 2.63 -21.12 20.93
C ASN A 220 3.86 -20.51 20.21
N HIS A 221 5.05 -20.78 20.75
CA HIS A 221 6.29 -20.25 20.19
C HIS A 221 6.56 -20.71 18.77
N THR A 222 6.17 -21.93 18.39
CA THR A 222 6.33 -22.39 16.99
C THR A 222 5.58 -21.50 16.00
N LEU A 223 4.32 -21.13 16.27
CA LEU A 223 3.55 -20.27 15.38
C LEU A 223 4.11 -18.85 15.35
N LEU A 224 4.45 -18.26 16.51
CA LEU A 224 5.09 -16.94 16.57
C LEU A 224 6.40 -16.91 15.75
N GLY A 225 7.22 -17.94 15.89
CA GLY A 225 8.47 -18.08 15.13
C GLY A 225 8.22 -18.15 13.63
N LYS A 226 7.24 -18.95 13.19
CA LYS A 226 6.88 -19.05 11.76
C LYS A 226 6.30 -17.76 11.20
N ILE A 227 5.50 -17.00 11.94
CA ILE A 227 4.99 -15.70 11.48
C ILE A 227 6.15 -14.72 11.30
N ALA A 228 7.07 -14.65 12.27
CA ALA A 228 8.24 -13.79 12.19
C ALA A 228 9.18 -14.17 11.02
N LEU A 229 9.44 -15.46 10.80
CA LEU A 229 10.20 -15.91 9.62
C LEU A 229 9.50 -15.51 8.30
N CYS A 230 8.17 -15.59 8.25
CA CYS A 230 7.39 -15.14 7.08
C CYS A 230 7.59 -13.64 6.81
N VAL A 231 7.67 -12.80 7.84
CA VAL A 231 7.99 -11.38 7.68
C VAL A 231 9.36 -11.22 7.02
N GLY A 232 10.38 -11.94 7.50
CA GLY A 232 11.72 -11.89 6.93
C GLY A 232 11.78 -12.34 5.47
N ASP A 233 11.05 -13.40 5.12
CA ASP A 233 10.98 -13.89 3.75
C ASP A 233 10.26 -12.91 2.80
N LEU A 234 9.20 -12.24 3.27
CA LEU A 234 8.51 -11.19 2.52
C LEU A 234 9.38 -9.92 2.37
N SER A 235 10.19 -9.57 3.38
CA SER A 235 11.19 -8.50 3.26
C SER A 235 12.19 -8.82 2.14
N ASP A 236 12.73 -10.04 2.10
CA ASP A 236 13.69 -10.46 1.08
C ASP A 236 13.06 -10.52 -0.33
N LYS A 237 11.81 -10.98 -0.44
CA LYS A 237 11.05 -10.96 -1.70
C LYS A 237 10.87 -9.53 -2.22
N THR A 238 10.51 -8.61 -1.34
CA THR A 238 10.37 -7.19 -1.68
C THR A 238 11.72 -6.61 -2.13
N LEU A 239 12.80 -6.87 -1.39
CA LEU A 239 14.16 -6.43 -1.76
C LEU A 239 14.56 -6.96 -3.14
N ALA A 240 14.31 -8.24 -3.43
CA ALA A 240 14.63 -8.84 -4.71
C ALA A 240 13.86 -8.20 -5.88
N ALA A 241 12.59 -7.83 -5.65
CA ALA A 241 11.79 -7.10 -6.63
C ALA A 241 12.31 -5.67 -6.87
N LEU A 242 12.73 -4.97 -5.81
CA LEU A 242 13.24 -3.61 -5.90
C LEU A 242 14.66 -3.50 -6.49
N ARG A 243 15.43 -4.59 -6.51
CA ARG A 243 16.78 -4.61 -7.14
C ARG A 243 16.79 -4.26 -8.63
N SER A 244 15.68 -4.42 -9.35
CA SER A 244 15.61 -3.98 -10.75
C SER A 244 15.47 -2.47 -10.89
N VAL A 245 15.09 -1.76 -9.83
CA VAL A 245 14.96 -0.31 -9.85
C VAL A 245 16.36 0.30 -9.72
N PRO A 246 16.71 1.35 -10.51
CA PRO A 246 18.01 2.01 -10.43
C PRO A 246 18.41 2.44 -9.02
N GLU A 247 19.71 2.39 -8.73
CA GLU A 247 20.27 2.76 -7.43
C GLU A 247 19.89 4.22 -7.06
N GLY A 248 19.59 4.46 -5.78
CA GLY A 248 19.14 5.75 -5.27
C GLY A 248 17.62 5.97 -5.31
N ILE A 249 16.87 5.09 -5.98
CA ILE A 249 15.40 5.05 -5.91
C ILE A 249 14.99 4.07 -4.79
N CYS A 250 13.92 4.37 -4.05
CA CYS A 250 13.47 3.58 -2.88
C CYS A 250 14.48 3.44 -1.72
N GLY A 251 15.55 4.25 -1.65
CA GLY A 251 16.66 4.01 -0.71
C GLY A 251 16.22 3.82 0.74
N GLY A 252 15.33 4.68 1.25
CA GLY A 252 14.79 4.57 2.60
C GLY A 252 13.98 3.28 2.85
N LEU A 253 13.16 2.88 1.89
CA LEU A 253 12.39 1.63 1.94
C LEU A 253 13.32 0.41 1.92
N VAL A 254 14.36 0.42 1.08
CA VAL A 254 15.35 -0.67 0.99
C VAL A 254 16.08 -0.86 2.32
N ILE A 255 16.54 0.23 2.95
CA ILE A 255 17.20 0.16 4.27
C ILE A 255 16.24 -0.40 5.31
N HIS A 256 14.97 0.06 5.31
CA HIS A 256 13.94 -0.45 6.22
C HIS A 256 13.74 -1.97 6.05
N LEU A 257 13.60 -2.45 4.81
CA LEU A 257 13.41 -3.86 4.50
C LEU A 257 14.61 -4.72 4.94
N GLN A 258 15.84 -4.25 4.77
CA GLN A 258 17.05 -4.95 5.24
C GLN A 258 17.07 -5.11 6.76
N GLY A 259 16.68 -4.04 7.47
CA GLY A 259 16.49 -4.06 8.92
C GLY A 259 15.41 -5.05 9.35
N CYS A 260 14.23 -4.98 8.75
CA CYS A 260 13.12 -5.90 9.03
C CYS A 260 13.48 -7.37 8.75
N SER A 261 14.14 -7.66 7.62
CA SER A 261 14.59 -9.01 7.27
C SER A 261 15.45 -9.62 8.39
N SER A 262 16.47 -8.88 8.84
CA SER A 262 17.40 -9.37 9.86
C SER A 262 16.73 -9.46 11.24
N LEU A 263 15.96 -8.44 11.62
CA LEU A 263 15.25 -8.39 12.89
C LEU A 263 14.26 -9.56 13.04
N TYR A 264 13.37 -9.74 12.07
CA TYR A 264 12.31 -10.75 12.17
C TYR A 264 12.83 -12.17 12.00
N ARG A 265 13.97 -12.39 11.32
CA ARG A 265 14.65 -13.69 11.35
C ARG A 265 15.27 -13.99 12.71
N ALA A 266 15.88 -13.00 13.37
CA ALA A 266 16.38 -13.18 14.73
C ALA A 266 15.25 -13.55 15.71
N ILE A 267 14.12 -12.82 15.64
CA ILE A 267 12.91 -13.10 16.43
C ILE A 267 12.35 -14.49 16.11
N GLY A 268 12.28 -14.83 14.82
CA GLY A 268 11.79 -16.12 14.36
C GLY A 268 12.59 -17.27 14.96
N TRP A 269 13.91 -17.23 14.83
CA TRP A 269 14.79 -18.26 15.38
C TRP A 269 14.80 -18.30 16.91
N LYS A 270 14.66 -17.16 17.61
CA LYS A 270 14.43 -17.13 19.07
C LYS A 270 13.23 -17.98 19.45
N HIS A 271 12.07 -17.73 18.83
CA HIS A 271 10.85 -18.48 19.17
C HIS A 271 10.91 -19.95 18.77
N ILE A 272 11.50 -20.29 17.63
CA ILE A 272 11.72 -21.70 17.28
C ILE A 272 12.64 -22.38 18.29
N ALA A 273 13.70 -21.70 18.75
CA ALA A 273 14.56 -22.24 19.80
C ALA A 273 13.81 -22.46 21.11
N MET A 274 12.97 -21.52 21.55
CA MET A 274 12.14 -21.67 22.74
C MET A 274 11.21 -22.89 22.62
N ALA A 275 10.58 -23.09 21.47
CA ALA A 275 9.70 -24.23 21.24
C ALA A 275 10.43 -25.59 21.25
N GLU A 276 11.70 -25.64 20.85
CA GLU A 276 12.52 -26.86 20.94
C GLU A 276 13.08 -27.07 22.35
N TRP A 277 13.38 -25.98 23.06
CA TRP A 277 13.79 -26.01 24.46
C TRP A 277 12.68 -26.58 25.36
N GLU A 278 11.43 -26.17 25.14
CA GLU A 278 10.24 -26.72 25.82
C GLU A 278 10.04 -28.23 25.58
N LYS A 279 10.62 -28.78 24.51
CA LYS A 279 10.61 -30.21 24.18
C LYS A 279 11.88 -30.93 24.65
N GLU A 280 12.71 -30.27 25.44
CA GLU A 280 14.00 -30.78 25.95
C GLU A 280 15.01 -31.11 24.82
N ALA A 281 14.81 -30.56 23.61
CA ALA A 281 15.72 -30.70 22.48
C ALA A 281 16.85 -29.65 22.55
N TYR A 282 17.58 -29.61 23.66
CA TYR A 282 18.52 -28.53 23.99
C TYR A 282 19.58 -28.28 22.92
N GLY A 283 20.17 -29.34 22.34
CA GLY A 283 21.15 -29.20 21.26
C GLY A 283 20.57 -28.52 20.01
N VAL A 284 19.33 -28.86 19.65
CA VAL A 284 18.61 -28.24 18.52
C VAL A 284 18.29 -26.77 18.83
N ALA A 285 17.80 -26.49 20.04
CA ALA A 285 17.54 -25.12 20.49
C ALA A 285 18.80 -24.24 20.45
N VAL A 286 19.95 -24.77 20.89
CA VAL A 286 21.27 -24.10 20.78
C VAL A 286 21.62 -23.77 19.33
N THR A 287 21.36 -24.69 18.40
CA THR A 287 21.60 -24.43 16.97
C THR A 287 20.73 -23.29 16.44
N TYR A 288 19.48 -23.17 16.88
CA TYR A 288 18.58 -22.07 16.48
C TYR A 288 18.95 -20.73 17.13
N VAL A 289 19.33 -20.67 18.41
CA VAL A 289 19.79 -19.41 19.01
C VAL A 289 21.09 -18.90 18.38
N LYS A 290 21.98 -19.79 17.92
CA LYS A 290 23.15 -19.39 17.12
C LYS A 290 22.76 -18.71 15.81
N GLN A 291 21.71 -19.18 15.14
CA GLN A 291 21.17 -18.48 13.96
C GLN A 291 20.57 -17.13 14.35
N ALA A 292 19.82 -17.07 15.45
CA ALA A 292 19.25 -15.81 15.95
C ALA A 292 20.35 -14.76 16.21
N SER A 293 21.41 -15.15 16.92
CA SER A 293 22.59 -14.31 17.20
C SER A 293 23.30 -13.83 15.93
N ALA A 294 23.44 -14.69 14.92
CA ALA A 294 24.02 -14.29 13.63
C ALA A 294 23.19 -13.19 12.94
N TYR A 295 21.86 -13.29 12.98
CA TYR A 295 20.97 -12.25 12.44
C TYR A 295 20.97 -10.97 13.28
N VAL A 296 21.11 -11.05 14.62
CA VAL A 296 21.33 -9.88 15.47
C VAL A 296 22.64 -9.16 15.10
N ALA A 297 23.73 -9.90 14.89
CA ALA A 297 24.99 -9.32 14.47
C ALA A 297 24.88 -8.63 13.10
N LYS A 298 24.22 -9.28 12.13
CA LYS A 298 23.93 -8.69 10.81
C LYS A 298 23.08 -7.42 10.91
N LEU A 299 22.05 -7.44 11.77
CA LEU A 299 21.20 -6.27 12.02
C LEU A 299 22.02 -5.10 12.60
N ARG A 300 22.84 -5.35 13.63
CA ARG A 300 23.70 -4.31 14.24
C ARG A 300 24.67 -3.70 13.23
N GLN A 301 25.29 -4.53 12.40
CA GLN A 301 26.16 -4.06 11.32
C GLN A 301 25.40 -3.17 10.33
N GLY A 302 24.20 -3.59 9.90
CA GLY A 302 23.35 -2.81 9.02
C GLY A 302 22.92 -1.48 9.61
N LEU A 303 22.51 -1.45 10.88
CA LEU A 303 22.10 -0.24 11.59
C LEU A 303 23.27 0.75 11.83
N ALA A 304 24.49 0.24 11.98
CA ALA A 304 25.69 1.08 12.06
C ALA A 304 25.99 1.77 10.72
N ALA A 305 25.73 1.09 9.60
CA ALA A 305 25.91 1.66 8.26
C ALA A 305 24.76 2.61 7.86
N ALA A 306 23.53 2.27 8.21
CA ALA A 306 22.33 3.01 7.85
C ALA A 306 21.31 2.95 9.01
N PRO A 307 21.27 3.97 9.90
CA PRO A 307 20.36 3.99 11.03
C PRO A 307 18.89 3.96 10.62
N LEU A 308 18.06 3.29 11.44
CA LEU A 308 16.59 3.23 11.29
C LEU A 308 15.89 3.82 12.53
N PRO A 309 15.87 5.15 12.71
CA PRO A 309 15.36 5.78 13.92
C PRO A 309 13.92 5.40 14.26
N HIS A 310 13.06 5.20 13.25
CA HIS A 310 11.66 4.83 13.44
C HIS A 310 11.46 3.41 14.01
N LEU A 311 12.44 2.53 13.83
CA LEU A 311 12.43 1.16 14.37
C LEU A 311 13.15 1.02 15.71
N ARG A 312 13.85 2.06 16.18
CA ARG A 312 14.76 1.99 17.34
C ARG A 312 14.15 1.28 18.54
N ASN A 313 12.96 1.69 18.99
CA ASN A 313 12.33 1.11 20.18
C ASN A 313 12.02 -0.40 20.02
N ILE A 314 11.64 -0.83 18.81
CA ILE A 314 11.33 -2.24 18.53
C ILE A 314 12.64 -3.02 18.46
N VAL A 315 13.64 -2.49 17.76
CA VAL A 315 14.97 -3.09 17.68
C VAL A 315 15.57 -3.27 19.07
N ASP A 316 15.57 -2.23 19.89
CA ASP A 316 16.17 -2.27 21.23
C ASP A 316 15.48 -3.33 22.11
N ARG A 317 14.14 -3.37 22.11
CA ARG A 317 13.34 -4.39 22.82
C ARG A 317 13.66 -5.80 22.34
N GLU A 318 13.49 -6.06 21.05
CA GLU A 318 13.59 -7.42 20.50
C GLU A 318 15.02 -7.94 20.52
N VAL A 319 16.02 -7.09 20.27
CA VAL A 319 17.43 -7.49 20.35
C VAL A 319 17.81 -7.83 21.78
N ALA A 320 17.32 -7.11 22.78
CA ALA A 320 17.55 -7.44 24.18
C ALA A 320 16.94 -8.81 24.54
N GLU A 321 15.68 -9.06 24.17
CA GLU A 321 15.02 -10.35 24.39
C GLU A 321 15.73 -11.52 23.69
N VAL A 322 16.07 -11.35 22.40
CA VAL A 322 16.79 -12.38 21.64
C VAL A 322 18.14 -12.66 22.30
N THR A 323 18.91 -11.62 22.65
CA THR A 323 20.23 -11.78 23.26
C THR A 323 20.14 -12.50 24.62
N ALA A 324 19.14 -12.19 25.43
CA ALA A 324 18.92 -12.84 26.72
C ALA A 324 18.69 -14.35 26.56
N VAL A 325 17.74 -14.74 25.71
CA VAL A 325 17.43 -16.16 25.43
C VAL A 325 18.63 -16.89 24.84
N CYS A 326 19.36 -16.26 23.90
CA CYS A 326 20.56 -16.86 23.32
C CYS A 326 21.62 -17.16 24.38
N ASN A 327 21.91 -16.19 25.25
CA ASN A 327 22.92 -16.34 26.29
C ASN A 327 22.51 -17.39 27.33
N GLU A 328 21.25 -17.41 27.73
CA GLU A 328 20.70 -18.39 28.67
C GLU A 328 20.85 -19.83 28.12
N TYR A 329 20.35 -20.08 26.90
CA TYR A 329 20.33 -21.43 26.35
C TYR A 329 21.73 -21.95 26.02
N GLU A 330 22.62 -21.08 25.53
CA GLU A 330 24.02 -21.47 25.30
C GLU A 330 24.74 -21.76 26.62
N ASN A 331 24.55 -20.93 27.65
CA ASN A 331 25.16 -21.13 28.96
C ASN A 331 24.68 -22.42 29.61
N ASP A 332 23.37 -22.66 29.63
CA ASP A 332 22.78 -23.82 30.28
C ASP A 332 23.14 -25.11 29.54
N ASN A 333 23.17 -25.10 28.21
CA ASN A 333 23.63 -26.28 27.48
C ASN A 333 25.12 -26.56 27.69
N ASN A 334 25.95 -25.52 27.88
CA ASN A 334 27.38 -25.70 28.12
C ASN A 334 27.72 -26.15 29.54
N ASN A 335 26.84 -25.89 30.52
CA ASN A 335 27.12 -26.13 31.95
C ASN A 335 26.22 -27.20 32.59
N VAL A 336 25.05 -27.49 32.01
CA VAL A 336 24.04 -28.37 32.61
C VAL A 336 23.71 -29.55 31.70
N TYR A 337 23.27 -29.29 30.46
CA TYR A 337 22.70 -30.34 29.60
C TYR A 337 23.71 -31.06 28.73
N PHE A 338 24.78 -30.37 28.32
CA PHE A 338 25.86 -30.88 27.45
C PHE A 338 25.35 -31.54 26.16
N ALA A 339 24.18 -31.13 25.65
CA ALA A 339 23.61 -31.71 24.45
C ALA A 339 24.43 -31.31 23.21
N THR A 340 24.63 -32.26 22.30
CA THR A 340 25.36 -32.00 21.05
C THR A 340 24.51 -31.14 20.12
N ALA A 341 25.02 -29.96 19.76
CA ALA A 341 24.36 -29.06 18.82
C ALA A 341 24.55 -29.57 17.37
N PRO A 342 23.48 -29.97 16.65
CA PRO A 342 23.59 -30.44 15.28
C PRO A 342 23.94 -29.29 14.33
N ARG A 343 24.46 -29.64 13.14
CA ARG A 343 24.67 -28.65 12.07
C ARG A 343 23.31 -28.11 11.62
N PHE A 344 23.20 -26.80 11.38
CA PHE A 344 21.94 -26.19 10.94
C PHE A 344 21.38 -26.84 9.66
N SER A 345 22.25 -27.21 8.72
CA SER A 345 21.86 -27.89 7.46
C SER A 345 21.30 -29.31 7.65
N SER A 346 21.43 -29.90 8.84
CA SER A 346 20.86 -31.21 9.17
C SER A 346 19.49 -31.13 9.84
N LEU A 347 19.02 -29.92 10.16
CA LEU A 347 17.70 -29.70 10.75
C LEU A 347 16.60 -29.69 9.68
N VAL A 348 15.39 -30.05 10.08
CA VAL A 348 14.20 -29.94 9.22
C VAL A 348 13.99 -28.47 8.85
N PRO A 349 13.81 -28.12 7.56
CA PRO A 349 13.56 -26.75 7.16
C PRO A 349 12.31 -26.17 7.84
N VAL A 350 12.47 -25.01 8.48
CA VAL A 350 11.35 -24.27 9.06
C VAL A 350 10.94 -23.17 8.08
N HIS A 351 9.71 -23.25 7.60
CA HIS A 351 9.13 -22.25 6.70
C HIS A 351 8.23 -21.26 7.44
N GLY A 352 8.18 -20.04 6.93
CA GLY A 352 7.26 -19.02 7.44
C GLY A 352 5.79 -19.43 7.27
N ALA A 353 4.93 -18.93 8.16
CA ALA A 353 3.48 -19.15 8.12
C ALA A 353 2.76 -17.83 7.83
N PHE A 354 1.84 -17.85 6.86
CA PHE A 354 0.94 -16.74 6.57
C PHE A 354 -0.30 -16.84 7.46
N VAL A 355 -0.57 -15.79 8.24
CA VAL A 355 -1.78 -15.68 9.05
C VAL A 355 -2.96 -15.18 8.22
N ARG A 356 -2.69 -14.21 7.33
CA ARG A 356 -3.67 -13.58 6.45
C ARG A 356 -3.04 -13.27 5.10
N GLY A 357 -3.72 -13.65 4.02
CA GLY A 357 -3.31 -13.34 2.64
C GLY A 357 -3.79 -11.96 2.17
N PRO A 358 -3.53 -11.60 0.90
CA PRO A 358 -4.11 -10.43 0.27
C PRO A 358 -5.63 -10.52 0.29
N GLU A 359 -6.30 -9.41 0.56
CA GLU A 359 -7.74 -9.32 0.39
C GLU A 359 -8.02 -9.01 -1.08
N LYS A 360 -8.70 -9.90 -1.80
CA LYS A 360 -8.97 -9.69 -3.22
C LYS A 360 -9.71 -8.37 -3.43
N PHE A 361 -9.14 -7.48 -4.23
CA PHE A 361 -9.83 -6.28 -4.67
C PHE A 361 -10.86 -6.66 -5.74
N VAL A 362 -12.06 -6.10 -5.62
CA VAL A 362 -13.16 -6.26 -6.58
C VAL A 362 -13.49 -4.87 -7.09
N ASP A 363 -13.46 -4.70 -8.40
CA ASP A 363 -13.82 -3.43 -9.02
C ASP A 363 -15.23 -3.00 -8.59
N PRO A 364 -15.41 -1.73 -8.18
CA PRO A 364 -16.74 -1.22 -7.92
C PRO A 364 -17.54 -1.15 -9.23
N GLU A 365 -18.87 -1.13 -9.10
CA GLU A 365 -19.72 -0.90 -10.25
C GLU A 365 -19.41 0.46 -10.89
N PRO A 366 -19.27 0.53 -12.23
CA PRO A 366 -19.06 1.79 -12.93
C PRO A 366 -20.17 2.80 -12.65
N ALA A 367 -19.82 4.07 -12.46
CA ALA A 367 -20.78 5.12 -12.12
C ALA A 367 -21.83 5.40 -13.22
N PHE A 368 -21.52 5.01 -14.47
CA PHE A 368 -22.42 5.11 -15.61
C PHE A 368 -22.03 4.08 -16.68
N THR A 369 -22.97 3.75 -17.57
CA THR A 369 -22.71 2.88 -18.72
C THR A 369 -22.34 3.71 -19.96
N PRO A 370 -21.71 3.11 -20.99
CA PRO A 370 -21.42 3.81 -22.24
C PRO A 370 -22.67 4.40 -22.92
N ASP A 371 -23.82 3.73 -22.82
CA ASP A 371 -25.08 4.20 -23.42
C ASP A 371 -25.54 5.55 -22.83
N MET A 372 -25.34 5.73 -21.52
CA MET A 372 -25.70 6.96 -20.82
C MET A 372 -24.90 8.20 -21.30
N LEU A 373 -23.74 8.00 -21.95
CA LEU A 373 -22.97 9.08 -22.56
C LEU A 373 -23.51 9.50 -23.94
N MET A 374 -24.30 8.63 -24.58
CA MET A 374 -24.85 8.84 -25.91
C MET A 374 -26.31 9.33 -25.86
N GLU A 375 -26.97 9.22 -24.71
CA GLU A 375 -28.29 9.80 -24.49
C GLU A 375 -28.19 11.33 -24.50
N ASP A 376 -28.92 11.98 -25.41
CA ASP A 376 -29.16 13.42 -25.34
C ASP A 376 -29.78 13.71 -23.96
N ASN A 377 -29.25 14.71 -23.25
CA ASN A 377 -29.86 15.21 -22.02
C ASN A 377 -31.27 15.67 -22.37
N LYS A 378 -32.26 14.80 -22.21
CA LYS A 378 -33.64 15.19 -22.08
C LYS A 378 -33.68 15.92 -20.75
N GLU A 379 -33.49 17.24 -20.80
CA GLU A 379 -33.85 18.10 -19.68
C GLU A 379 -35.24 17.68 -19.26
N ASP A 380 -35.37 17.16 -18.04
CA ASP A 380 -36.67 16.93 -17.44
C ASP A 380 -37.35 18.31 -17.38
N PRO A 381 -38.39 18.57 -18.19
CA PRO A 381 -39.00 19.90 -18.26
C PRO A 381 -39.63 20.31 -16.92
N ASP A 382 -39.72 19.39 -15.95
CA ASP A 382 -40.20 19.68 -14.60
C ASP A 382 -39.09 20.00 -13.59
N ALA A 383 -37.80 19.82 -13.90
CA ALA A 383 -36.70 20.25 -13.05
C ALA A 383 -36.59 21.79 -12.99
N ALA A 384 -36.85 22.47 -14.12
CA ALA A 384 -36.91 23.93 -14.20
C ALA A 384 -38.08 24.54 -13.39
N LYS A 385 -39.16 23.78 -13.14
CA LYS A 385 -40.29 24.24 -12.32
C LYS A 385 -40.03 24.13 -10.81
N ARG A 386 -39.08 23.30 -10.37
CA ARG A 386 -38.77 23.13 -8.94
C ARG A 386 -37.74 24.14 -8.39
N GLY A 387 -37.07 24.91 -9.27
CA GLY A 387 -36.11 25.95 -8.89
C GLY A 387 -36.69 27.35 -8.63
N GLY A 388 -37.99 27.56 -8.87
CA GLY A 388 -38.63 28.89 -8.81
C GLY A 388 -39.21 29.32 -7.45
N GLY A 389 -38.66 28.83 -6.33
CA GLY A 389 -39.33 28.95 -5.03
C GLY A 389 -38.46 29.45 -3.88
N LEU A 390 -37.70 30.54 -4.01
CA LEU A 390 -37.09 31.17 -2.81
C LEU A 390 -36.71 32.67 -2.90
N PHE A 391 -37.21 33.43 -3.89
CA PHE A 391 -36.97 34.89 -3.99
C PHE A 391 -38.24 35.74 -4.06
N GLY A 392 -39.34 35.24 -3.48
CA GLY A 392 -40.66 35.91 -3.47
C GLY A 392 -41.05 36.52 -2.12
N LEU A 393 -40.14 37.11 -1.35
CA LEU A 393 -40.46 37.84 -0.12
C LEU A 393 -39.61 39.10 -0.03
N PHE A 394 -40.00 40.17 -0.71
CA PHE A 394 -39.77 41.57 -0.32
C PHE A 394 -40.38 42.49 -1.38
N ARG A 395 -41.69 42.81 -1.27
CA ARG A 395 -42.22 44.13 -1.70
C ARG A 395 -43.69 44.38 -1.35
N LYS A 396 -43.93 45.63 -0.91
CA LYS A 396 -45.19 46.38 -0.64
C LYS A 396 -45.85 46.12 0.71
N GLY A 397 -46.34 47.11 1.45
CA GLY A 397 -46.47 48.58 1.33
C GLY A 397 -46.55 49.14 2.77
N SER A 398 -46.69 50.43 3.08
CA SER A 398 -47.53 51.46 2.48
C SER A 398 -47.11 52.83 3.07
N GLY A 399 -47.17 53.88 2.26
CA GLY A 399 -47.03 55.26 2.74
C GLY A 399 -48.34 55.82 3.28
N THR A 400 -48.21 56.87 4.10
CA THR A 400 -49.23 57.91 4.32
C THR A 400 -48.50 59.20 4.70
N LYS A 401 -48.71 60.25 3.89
CA LYS A 401 -48.55 61.68 4.23
C LYS A 401 -49.84 62.17 4.94
N PRO A 402 -49.84 63.27 5.71
CA PRO A 402 -49.62 64.64 5.22
C PRO A 402 -48.19 65.15 5.36
#